data_AF-A0A7V4SSU4-F1
#
_entry.id   AF-A0A7V4SSU4-F1
#
_cell.length_a   1.000
_cell.length_b   1.000
_cell.length_c   1.000
_cell.angle_alpha   90.00
_cell.angle_beta   90.00
_cell.angle_gamma   90.00
#
_symmetry.space_group_name_H-M   'P 1'
#
loop_
_entity.id
_entity.type
_entity.pdbx_description
1 polymer ?
#
loop_
_entity_poly.entity_id
_entity_poly.type
_entity_poly.pdbx_seq_one_letter_code
_entity_poly.pdbx_strand_id
1 'polypeptide(L)'
;MFPVRSRRKGQSVKRSALSLVANVGALLVVFGVAVALRVYGLRWGLPDSLHSYSYHPDEFLSVNAAFRIYHTHSFDPGIYVYPSLYMYLSALAIAVGLGYGAVPSLAFIYLAARVMTVVMGVAAVGATWWAGKTLFGSAIGLVAALVMCLAPLHVQHSHFATVDVPSTLFVAAALGFAGLIMNRGLWRDYAIAGMLAGLAAGTKYNAGLVILAVLASHFLRRNVEKDGRWLKSIAAVACAAMAFVVSTPGSLLRYEAFRTDFLSEVSHVSTGHGLVFAGTGNGIVYNFVSSLWYGLGPALAV
;
A
#
# COMPACT_ATOMS: atom_id res chain seq x y z
N MET A 1 23.14 27.37 -51.90
CA MET A 1 23.11 26.09 -51.17
C MET A 1 23.04 26.39 -49.67
N PHE A 2 21.84 26.53 -49.10
CA PHE A 2 21.53 26.79 -47.67
C PHE A 2 20.05 26.33 -47.45
N PRO A 3 19.57 26.06 -46.21
CA PRO A 3 19.97 24.98 -45.31
C PRO A 3 18.74 24.13 -44.87
N VAL A 4 18.74 22.82 -45.06
CA VAL A 4 17.59 21.92 -44.73
C VAL A 4 17.57 21.47 -43.24
N ARG A 5 18.52 21.91 -42.41
CA ARG A 5 18.69 21.39 -41.03
C ARG A 5 17.73 21.95 -39.97
N SER A 6 17.08 23.10 -40.17
CA SER A 6 16.25 23.74 -39.12
C SER A 6 14.85 23.10 -38.95
N ARG A 7 14.24 22.60 -40.03
CA ARG A 7 12.88 21.99 -39.99
C ARG A 7 12.82 20.68 -39.19
N ARG A 8 13.86 19.85 -39.22
CA ARG A 8 13.89 18.55 -38.50
C ARG A 8 13.96 18.71 -36.97
N LYS A 9 14.70 19.71 -36.46
CA LYS A 9 14.75 20.00 -35.00
C LYS A 9 13.40 20.48 -34.47
N GLY A 10 12.71 21.38 -35.19
CA GLY A 10 11.40 21.89 -34.79
C GLY A 10 10.29 20.82 -34.76
N GLN A 11 10.32 19.84 -35.69
CA GLN A 11 9.36 18.74 -35.70
C GLN A 11 9.62 17.69 -34.60
N SER A 12 10.89 17.43 -34.26
CA SER A 12 11.26 16.53 -33.15
C SER A 12 10.83 17.08 -31.78
N VAL A 13 11.04 18.37 -31.54
CA VAL A 13 10.63 19.04 -30.29
C VAL A 13 9.10 19.09 -30.16
N LYS A 14 8.37 19.38 -31.24
CA LYS A 14 6.89 19.35 -31.23
C LYS A 14 6.32 17.95 -30.98
N ARG A 15 6.90 16.90 -31.56
CA ARG A 15 6.49 15.50 -31.31
C ARG A 15 6.77 15.07 -29.86
N SER A 16 7.92 15.47 -29.31
CA SER A 16 8.26 15.25 -27.90
C SER A 16 7.26 15.94 -26.97
N ALA A 17 6.94 17.21 -27.20
CA ALA A 17 5.96 17.96 -26.41
C ALA A 17 4.55 17.35 -26.50
N LEU A 18 4.07 16.96 -27.68
CA LEU A 18 2.78 16.27 -27.84
C LEU A 18 2.75 14.93 -27.10
N SER A 19 3.83 14.14 -27.15
CA SER A 19 3.90 12.87 -26.43
C SER A 19 3.91 13.06 -24.91
N LEU A 20 4.54 14.13 -24.42
CA LEU A 20 4.54 14.47 -23.00
C LEU A 20 3.14 14.88 -22.52
N VAL A 21 2.45 15.75 -23.26
CA VAL A 21 1.08 16.19 -22.95
C VAL A 21 0.11 15.00 -22.98
N ALA A 22 0.21 14.12 -23.98
CA ALA A 22 -0.61 12.92 -24.06
C ALA A 22 -0.39 11.97 -22.87
N ASN A 23 0.87 11.79 -22.45
CA ASN A 23 1.20 10.96 -21.29
C ASN A 23 0.69 11.54 -19.96
N VAL A 24 0.76 12.87 -19.78
CA VAL A 24 0.21 13.54 -18.59
C VAL A 24 -1.31 13.45 -18.60
N GLY A 25 -1.96 13.70 -19.73
CA GLY A 25 -3.41 13.57 -19.88
C GLY A 25 -3.90 12.16 -19.55
N ALA A 26 -3.24 11.13 -20.11
CA ALA A 26 -3.57 9.74 -19.82
C ALA A 26 -3.41 9.40 -18.33
N LEU A 27 -2.35 9.88 -17.69
CA LEU A 27 -2.13 9.65 -16.27
C LEU A 27 -3.22 10.33 -15.41
N LEU A 28 -3.57 11.59 -15.72
CA LEU A 28 -4.65 12.29 -15.03
C LEU A 28 -5.99 11.57 -15.16
N VAL A 29 -6.29 11.02 -16.34
CA VAL A 29 -7.49 10.18 -16.54
C VAL A 29 -7.43 8.94 -15.66
N VAL A 30 -6.30 8.21 -15.63
CA VAL A 30 -6.14 7.02 -14.78
C VAL A 30 -6.34 7.37 -13.30
N PHE A 31 -5.75 8.46 -12.80
CA PHE A 31 -5.95 8.88 -11.42
C PHE A 31 -7.39 9.34 -11.13
N GLY A 32 -8.02 10.05 -12.07
CA GLY A 32 -9.43 10.45 -11.96
C GLY A 32 -10.37 9.25 -11.87
N VAL A 33 -10.15 8.24 -12.74
CA VAL A 33 -10.89 6.98 -12.70
C VAL A 33 -10.59 6.22 -11.39
N ALA A 34 -9.33 6.16 -10.95
CA ALA A 34 -8.97 5.48 -9.72
C ALA A 34 -9.69 6.07 -8.49
N VAL A 35 -9.77 7.41 -8.41
CA VAL A 35 -10.53 8.12 -7.38
C VAL A 35 -12.03 7.83 -7.50
N ALA A 36 -12.60 8.00 -8.70
CA ALA A 36 -14.04 7.81 -8.91
C ALA A 36 -14.51 6.41 -8.51
N LEU A 37 -13.78 5.37 -8.93
CA LEU A 37 -14.10 3.98 -8.61
C LEU A 37 -13.99 3.64 -7.12
N ARG A 38 -13.17 4.37 -6.35
CA ARG A 38 -12.93 4.12 -4.92
C ARG A 38 -13.80 4.97 -4.00
N VAL A 39 -14.37 6.07 -4.51
CA VAL A 39 -15.29 6.94 -3.77
C VAL A 39 -16.74 6.54 -4.02
N TYR A 40 -17.04 5.97 -5.18
CA TYR A 40 -18.39 5.51 -5.51
C TYR A 40 -18.86 4.42 -4.53
N GLY A 41 -19.93 4.68 -3.78
CA GLY A 41 -20.46 3.72 -2.81
C GLY A 41 -19.69 3.64 -1.49
N LEU A 42 -18.78 4.58 -1.19
CA LEU A 42 -17.97 4.58 0.05
C LEU A 42 -18.81 4.60 1.35
N ARG A 43 -20.08 5.01 1.27
CA ARG A 43 -21.03 5.04 2.40
C ARG A 43 -21.74 3.70 2.64
N TRP A 44 -21.53 2.70 1.79
CA TRP A 44 -22.22 1.42 1.87
C TRP A 44 -21.95 0.72 3.21
N GLY A 45 -23.01 0.28 3.88
CA GLY A 45 -22.93 -0.47 5.13
C GLY A 45 -22.33 0.32 6.30
N LEU A 46 -22.27 1.65 6.24
CA LEU A 46 -21.91 2.47 7.40
C LEU A 46 -23.03 2.44 8.45
N PRO A 47 -22.69 2.52 9.76
CA PRO A 47 -23.68 2.60 10.82
C PRO A 47 -24.73 3.68 10.58
N ASP A 48 -25.99 3.36 10.84
CA ASP A 48 -27.13 4.26 10.67
C ASP A 48 -28.20 4.00 11.76
N SER A 49 -29.43 4.50 11.56
CA SER A 49 -30.53 4.30 12.49
C SER A 49 -31.04 2.86 12.57
N LEU A 50 -30.74 2.02 11.56
CA LEU A 50 -31.16 0.63 11.48
C LEU A 50 -30.10 -0.32 12.04
N HIS A 51 -28.82 0.07 12.02
CA HIS A 51 -27.73 -0.74 12.57
C HIS A 51 -26.56 0.08 13.12
N SER A 52 -26.06 -0.30 14.30
CA SER A 52 -24.98 0.42 15.01
C SER A 52 -23.57 -0.11 14.72
N TYR A 53 -23.36 -0.80 13.60
CA TYR A 53 -22.08 -1.42 13.23
C TYR A 53 -21.83 -1.32 11.73
N SER A 54 -20.57 -1.37 11.30
CA SER A 54 -20.27 -1.51 9.87
C SER A 54 -20.57 -2.93 9.40
N TYR A 55 -21.11 -3.09 8.19
CA TYR A 55 -21.33 -4.42 7.60
C TYR A 55 -20.04 -5.17 7.28
N HIS A 56 -18.91 -4.49 7.14
CA HIS A 56 -17.63 -5.19 6.97
C HIS A 56 -17.10 -5.64 8.33
N PRO A 57 -16.86 -6.95 8.54
CA PRO A 57 -16.60 -7.51 9.86
C PRO A 57 -15.25 -7.09 10.45
N ASP A 58 -14.26 -6.70 9.64
CA ASP A 58 -12.91 -6.41 10.14
C ASP A 58 -12.66 -4.92 10.45
N GLU A 59 -13.54 -4.01 10.00
CA GLU A 59 -13.27 -2.57 10.12
C GLU A 59 -13.24 -2.10 11.58
N PHE A 60 -14.02 -2.74 12.46
CA PHE A 60 -14.14 -2.31 13.85
C PHE A 60 -12.80 -2.32 14.59
N LEU A 61 -11.88 -3.25 14.27
CA LEU A 61 -10.57 -3.33 14.93
C LEU A 61 -9.77 -2.06 14.68
N SER A 62 -9.55 -1.73 13.40
CA SER A 62 -8.76 -0.55 13.01
C SER A 62 -9.45 0.76 13.39
N VAL A 63 -10.77 0.83 13.20
CA VAL A 63 -11.55 2.06 13.43
C VAL A 63 -11.68 2.37 14.92
N ASN A 64 -11.93 1.38 15.78
CA ASN A 64 -12.00 1.61 17.22
C ASN A 64 -10.65 2.02 17.80
N ALA A 65 -9.56 1.39 17.35
CA ALA A 65 -8.21 1.77 17.74
C ALA A 65 -7.87 3.20 17.30
N ALA A 66 -8.21 3.57 16.06
CA ALA A 66 -8.04 4.93 15.54
C ALA A 66 -8.83 5.96 16.35
N PHE A 67 -10.08 5.66 16.69
CA PHE A 67 -10.90 6.53 17.52
C PHE A 67 -10.33 6.67 18.94
N ARG A 68 -9.83 5.58 19.54
CA ARG A 68 -9.16 5.63 20.85
C ARG A 68 -7.93 6.53 20.82
N ILE A 69 -7.06 6.38 19.82
CA ILE A 69 -5.88 7.24 19.63
C ILE A 69 -6.29 8.71 19.57
N TYR A 70 -7.30 9.02 18.74
CA TYR A 70 -7.82 10.38 18.61
C TYR A 70 -8.39 10.92 19.93
N HIS A 71 -9.25 10.14 20.61
CA HIS A 71 -9.99 10.58 21.79
C HIS A 71 -9.11 10.69 23.04
N THR A 72 -8.12 9.80 23.20
CA THR A 72 -7.24 9.77 24.38
C THR A 72 -5.96 10.57 24.19
N HIS A 73 -5.72 11.12 22.99
CA HIS A 73 -4.48 11.82 22.62
C HIS A 73 -3.22 11.00 22.95
N SER A 74 -3.31 9.68 22.76
CA SER A 74 -2.24 8.73 23.08
C SER A 74 -1.80 7.98 21.83
N PHE A 75 -0.53 7.59 21.78
CA PHE A 75 -0.01 6.67 20.76
C PHE A 75 -0.40 5.21 21.03
N ASP A 76 -1.12 4.90 22.10
CA ASP A 76 -1.56 3.54 22.37
C ASP A 76 -2.84 3.22 21.56
N PRO A 77 -2.82 2.25 20.62
CA PRO A 77 -4.03 1.77 19.94
C PRO A 77 -4.92 0.88 20.83
N GLY A 78 -4.34 0.27 21.87
CA GLY A 78 -5.05 -0.62 22.80
C GLY A 78 -5.23 -2.06 22.28
N ILE A 79 -4.88 -2.29 21.01
CA ILE A 79 -4.83 -3.61 20.36
C ILE A 79 -3.59 -3.66 19.46
N TYR A 80 -2.99 -4.85 19.31
CA TYR A 80 -1.84 -5.09 18.45
C TYR A 80 -2.02 -6.32 17.52
N VAL A 81 -3.28 -6.78 17.32
CA VAL A 81 -3.64 -7.77 16.29
C VAL A 81 -3.20 -7.30 14.90
N TYR A 82 -3.32 -5.99 14.65
CA TYR A 82 -2.64 -5.32 13.55
C TYR A 82 -1.64 -4.28 14.11
N PRO A 83 -0.54 -4.00 13.38
CA PRO A 83 0.37 -2.93 13.76
C PRO A 83 -0.24 -1.54 13.54
N SER A 84 0.36 -0.52 14.15
CA SER A 84 -0.37 0.72 14.49
C SER A 84 -0.41 1.78 13.39
N LEU A 85 0.36 1.63 12.30
CA LEU A 85 0.51 2.70 11.30
C LEU A 85 -0.82 3.14 10.71
N TYR A 86 -1.63 2.17 10.26
CA TYR A 86 -2.91 2.47 9.64
C TYR A 86 -3.92 3.06 10.64
N MET A 87 -3.84 2.66 11.91
CA MET A 87 -4.66 3.22 12.98
C MET A 87 -4.31 4.69 13.24
N TYR A 88 -3.02 5.05 13.23
CA TYR A 88 -2.58 6.45 13.34
C TYR A 88 -3.03 7.29 12.15
N LEU A 89 -2.88 6.76 10.92
CA LEU A 89 -3.35 7.46 9.71
C LEU A 89 -4.87 7.66 9.73
N SER A 90 -5.62 6.66 10.20
CA SER A 90 -7.07 6.77 10.35
C SER A 90 -7.46 7.76 11.45
N ALA A 91 -6.73 7.79 12.57
CA ALA A 91 -6.91 8.79 13.63
C ALA A 91 -6.65 10.21 13.12
N LEU A 92 -5.64 10.39 12.26
CA LEU A 92 -5.39 11.65 11.58
C LEU A 92 -6.56 12.06 10.68
N ALA A 93 -7.13 11.13 9.89
CA ALA A 93 -8.29 11.42 9.06
C ALA A 93 -9.51 11.85 9.88
N ILE A 94 -9.76 11.19 11.02
CA ILE A 94 -10.80 11.57 11.99
C ILE A 94 -10.53 12.99 12.50
N ALA A 95 -9.32 13.27 12.97
CA ALA A 95 -8.94 14.57 13.51
C ALA A 95 -9.12 15.70 12.50
N VAL A 96 -8.69 15.48 11.25
CA VAL A 96 -8.85 16.44 10.16
C VAL A 96 -10.32 16.71 9.90
N GLY A 97 -11.15 15.67 9.70
CA GLY A 97 -12.56 15.91 9.37
C GLY A 97 -13.32 16.60 10.51
N LEU A 98 -13.06 16.26 11.77
CA LEU A 98 -13.65 16.97 12.92
C LEU A 98 -13.14 18.41 13.03
N GLY A 99 -11.85 18.65 12.76
CA GLY A 99 -11.27 20.00 12.74
C GLY A 99 -11.85 20.92 11.67
N TYR A 100 -12.32 20.34 10.56
CA TYR A 100 -13.04 21.07 9.49
C TYR A 100 -14.57 21.08 9.68
N GLY A 101 -15.07 20.68 10.85
CA GLY A 101 -16.49 20.82 11.21
C GLY A 101 -17.40 19.65 10.82
N ALA A 102 -16.86 18.47 10.52
CA ALA A 102 -17.68 17.28 10.35
C ALA A 102 -18.43 16.94 11.65
N VAL A 103 -19.69 16.52 11.54
CA VAL A 103 -20.52 16.16 12.70
C VAL A 103 -20.03 14.83 13.28
N PRO A 104 -19.63 14.78 14.57
CA PRO A 104 -19.24 13.54 15.22
C PRO A 104 -20.38 12.51 15.18
N SER A 105 -20.12 11.38 14.53
CA SER A 105 -21.03 10.24 14.48
C SER A 105 -20.23 8.98 14.18
N LEU A 106 -20.74 7.81 14.59
CA LEU A 106 -20.06 6.56 14.29
C LEU A 106 -19.87 6.38 12.78
N ALA A 107 -20.89 6.70 11.98
CA ALA A 107 -20.81 6.71 10.52
C ALA A 107 -19.65 7.55 9.98
N PHE A 108 -19.47 8.75 10.52
CA PHE A 108 -18.38 9.64 10.14
C PHE A 108 -17.00 9.06 10.51
N ILE A 109 -16.86 8.46 11.69
CA ILE A 109 -15.59 7.87 12.14
C ILE A 109 -15.14 6.74 11.20
N TYR A 110 -16.05 5.84 10.81
CA TYR A 110 -15.78 4.82 9.79
C TYR A 110 -15.49 5.44 8.42
N LEU A 111 -16.29 6.42 7.99
CA LEU A 111 -16.09 7.09 6.71
C LEU A 111 -14.71 7.77 6.62
N ALA A 112 -14.23 8.41 7.69
CA ALA A 112 -12.93 9.05 7.73
C ALA A 112 -11.79 8.03 7.55
N ALA A 113 -11.87 6.88 8.22
CA ALA A 113 -10.90 5.79 8.04
C ALA A 113 -10.95 5.21 6.62
N ARG A 114 -12.14 5.02 6.05
CA ARG A 114 -12.31 4.59 4.65
C ARG A 114 -11.72 5.59 3.65
N VAL A 115 -11.91 6.90 3.88
CA VAL A 115 -11.28 7.94 3.05
C VAL A 115 -9.75 7.82 3.11
N MET A 116 -9.17 7.53 4.28
CA MET A 116 -7.74 7.26 4.36
C MET A 116 -7.34 6.03 3.53
N THR A 117 -8.11 4.93 3.56
CA THR A 117 -7.89 3.78 2.67
C THR A 117 -7.93 4.17 1.20
N VAL A 118 -8.91 4.98 0.78
CA VAL A 118 -9.03 5.46 -0.61
C VAL A 118 -7.80 6.26 -1.02
N VAL A 119 -7.33 7.19 -0.18
CA VAL A 119 -6.12 7.99 -0.43
C VAL A 119 -4.92 7.07 -0.62
N MET A 120 -4.72 6.09 0.27
CA MET A 120 -3.63 5.13 0.15
C MET A 120 -3.77 4.21 -1.06
N GLY A 121 -5.00 3.83 -1.42
CA GLY A 121 -5.28 3.01 -2.58
C GLY A 121 -5.02 3.72 -3.91
N VAL A 122 -5.30 5.02 -3.99
CA VAL A 122 -4.93 5.86 -5.14
C VAL A 122 -3.41 6.09 -5.17
N ALA A 123 -2.78 6.30 -4.01
CA ALA A 123 -1.33 6.37 -3.92
C ALA A 123 -0.67 5.06 -4.39
N ALA A 124 -1.27 3.89 -4.14
CA ALA A 124 -0.76 2.60 -4.63
C ALA A 124 -0.79 2.51 -6.17
N VAL A 125 -1.80 3.09 -6.82
CA VAL A 125 -1.81 3.27 -8.30
C VAL A 125 -0.64 4.14 -8.75
N GLY A 126 -0.33 5.20 -8.01
CA GLY A 126 0.83 6.04 -8.26
C GLY A 126 2.17 5.34 -8.04
N ALA A 127 2.29 4.53 -6.99
CA ALA A 127 3.49 3.76 -6.69
C ALA A 127 3.76 2.68 -7.74
N THR A 128 2.72 1.98 -8.21
CA THR A 128 2.82 0.99 -9.29
C THR A 128 3.17 1.64 -10.63
N TRP A 129 2.55 2.79 -10.96
CA TRP A 129 2.95 3.60 -12.11
C TRP A 129 4.43 3.99 -12.04
N TRP A 130 4.86 4.53 -10.90
CA TRP A 130 6.22 5.00 -10.70
C TRP A 130 7.23 3.85 -10.83
N ALA A 131 6.95 2.69 -10.22
CA ALA A 131 7.78 1.50 -10.32
C ALA A 131 7.89 1.02 -11.78
N GLY A 132 6.76 0.83 -12.47
CA GLY A 132 6.74 0.39 -13.87
C GLY A 132 7.45 1.37 -14.81
N LYS A 133 7.21 2.68 -14.63
CA LYS A 133 7.87 3.73 -15.41
C LYS A 133 9.38 3.73 -15.20
N THR A 134 9.81 3.61 -13.96
CA THR A 134 11.22 3.71 -13.58
C THR A 134 12.03 2.50 -14.05
N LEU A 135 11.42 1.32 -14.07
CA LEU A 135 12.09 0.07 -14.42
C LEU A 135 11.98 -0.28 -15.91
N PHE A 136 10.86 0.07 -16.55
CA PHE A 136 10.54 -0.43 -17.89
C PHE A 136 10.05 0.67 -18.87
N GLY A 137 10.04 1.93 -18.43
CA GLY A 137 9.65 3.09 -19.25
C GLY A 137 8.17 3.46 -19.16
N SER A 138 7.84 4.65 -19.68
CA SER A 138 6.54 5.32 -19.45
C SER A 138 5.32 4.50 -19.88
N ALA A 139 5.41 3.73 -20.97
CA ALA A 139 4.30 2.92 -21.46
C ALA A 139 3.94 1.80 -20.47
N ILE A 140 4.94 1.06 -19.98
CA ILE A 140 4.74 0.00 -18.98
C ILE A 140 4.27 0.58 -17.65
N GLY A 141 4.78 1.74 -17.26
CA GLY A 141 4.26 2.47 -16.09
C GLY A 141 2.77 2.77 -16.21
N LEU A 142 2.32 3.25 -17.37
CA LEU A 142 0.90 3.54 -17.60
C LEU A 142 0.04 2.26 -17.58
N VAL A 143 0.51 1.17 -18.19
CA VAL A 143 -0.19 -0.13 -18.15
C VAL A 143 -0.28 -0.65 -16.71
N ALA A 144 0.81 -0.61 -15.95
CA ALA A 144 0.81 -1.03 -14.54
C ALA A 144 -0.18 -0.21 -13.70
N ALA A 145 -0.23 1.11 -13.92
CA ALA A 145 -1.19 2.00 -13.28
C ALA A 145 -2.64 1.63 -13.64
N LEU A 146 -2.90 1.33 -14.92
CA LEU A 146 -4.23 0.97 -15.41
C LEU A 146 -4.72 -0.35 -14.80
N VAL A 147 -3.85 -1.37 -14.74
CA VAL A 147 -4.14 -2.65 -14.09
C VAL A 147 -4.51 -2.41 -12.62
N MET A 148 -3.70 -1.66 -11.88
CA MET A 148 -3.95 -1.36 -10.46
C MET A 148 -5.17 -0.45 -10.23
N CYS A 149 -5.45 0.44 -11.17
CA CYS A 149 -6.60 1.33 -11.16
C CYS A 149 -7.91 0.54 -11.24
N LEU A 150 -7.95 -0.47 -12.11
CA LEU A 150 -9.15 -1.24 -12.47
C LEU A 150 -9.29 -2.57 -11.74
N ALA A 151 -8.24 -3.08 -11.08
CA ALA A 151 -8.24 -4.35 -10.37
C ALA A 151 -9.42 -4.44 -9.37
N PRO A 152 -10.45 -5.27 -9.63
CA PRO A 152 -11.66 -5.33 -8.81
C PRO A 152 -11.39 -5.55 -7.33
N LEU A 153 -10.46 -6.44 -6.99
CA LEU A 153 -10.08 -6.72 -5.60
C LEU A 153 -9.56 -5.47 -4.90
N HIS A 154 -8.63 -4.77 -5.54
CA HIS A 154 -8.03 -3.59 -4.94
C HIS A 154 -9.01 -2.43 -4.87
N VAL A 155 -9.88 -2.26 -5.88
CA VAL A 155 -10.97 -1.28 -5.85
C VAL A 155 -11.94 -1.59 -4.72
N GLN A 156 -12.42 -2.83 -4.61
CA GLN A 156 -13.36 -3.25 -3.57
C GLN A 156 -12.78 -3.03 -2.17
N HIS A 157 -11.58 -3.54 -1.90
CA HIS A 157 -10.93 -3.36 -0.59
C HIS A 157 -10.56 -1.91 -0.29
N SER A 158 -10.47 -1.03 -1.29
CA SER A 158 -10.26 0.41 -1.04
C SER A 158 -11.47 1.07 -0.36
N HIS A 159 -12.65 0.44 -0.38
CA HIS A 159 -13.86 0.95 0.26
C HIS A 159 -13.97 0.59 1.75
N PHE A 160 -13.07 -0.25 2.26
CA PHE A 160 -13.10 -0.73 3.63
C PHE A 160 -11.91 -0.19 4.42
N ALA A 161 -12.13 0.12 5.69
CA ALA A 161 -11.12 0.56 6.63
C ALA A 161 -10.26 -0.62 7.13
N THR A 162 -9.59 -1.30 6.20
CA THR A 162 -8.69 -2.44 6.47
C THR A 162 -7.26 -2.12 6.08
N VAL A 163 -6.34 -2.97 6.52
CA VAL A 163 -4.89 -2.79 6.38
C VAL A 163 -4.33 -3.22 5.01
N ASP A 164 -5.11 -3.92 4.19
CA ASP A 164 -4.64 -4.56 2.95
C ASP A 164 -4.20 -3.54 1.89
N VAL A 165 -5.07 -2.60 1.56
CA VAL A 165 -4.79 -1.55 0.58
C VAL A 165 -3.66 -0.61 1.05
N PRO A 166 -3.65 -0.13 2.31
CA PRO A 166 -2.50 0.57 2.89
C PRO A 166 -1.18 -0.18 2.75
N SER A 167 -1.16 -1.48 3.07
CA SER A 167 0.06 -2.29 2.96
C SER A 167 0.53 -2.43 1.51
N THR A 168 -0.41 -2.52 0.57
CA THR A 168 -0.11 -2.66 -0.87
C THR A 168 0.64 -1.46 -1.43
N LEU A 169 0.33 -0.23 -0.96
CA LEU A 169 1.08 0.97 -1.31
C LEU A 169 2.57 0.83 -0.96
N PHE A 170 2.87 0.48 0.29
CA PHE A 170 4.25 0.39 0.77
C PHE A 170 5.00 -0.77 0.11
N VAL A 171 4.33 -1.90 -0.10
CA VAL A 171 4.88 -3.05 -0.84
C VAL A 171 5.23 -2.66 -2.28
N ALA A 172 4.30 -2.02 -3.01
CA ALA A 172 4.53 -1.61 -4.40
C ALA A 172 5.71 -0.63 -4.52
N ALA A 173 5.79 0.35 -3.61
CA ALA A 173 6.90 1.29 -3.57
C ALA A 173 8.23 0.59 -3.21
N ALA A 174 8.23 -0.32 -2.23
CA ALA A 174 9.43 -1.08 -1.84
C ALA A 174 9.96 -1.93 -3.00
N LEU A 175 9.07 -2.57 -3.77
CA LEU A 175 9.44 -3.33 -4.97
C LEU A 175 10.01 -2.44 -6.08
N GLY A 176 9.46 -1.23 -6.26
CA GLY A 176 10.05 -0.26 -7.19
C GLY A 176 11.48 0.14 -6.81
N PHE A 177 11.75 0.33 -5.51
CA PHE A 177 13.12 0.55 -5.03
C PHE A 177 13.99 -0.72 -5.10
N ALA A 178 13.44 -1.91 -4.90
CA ALA A 178 14.18 -3.16 -5.12
C ALA A 178 14.66 -3.28 -6.57
N GLY A 179 13.83 -2.93 -7.55
CA GLY A 179 14.27 -2.86 -8.95
C GLY A 179 15.36 -1.80 -9.19
N LEU A 180 15.27 -0.64 -8.52
CA LEU A 180 16.35 0.37 -8.56
C LEU A 180 17.65 -0.15 -7.95
N ILE A 181 17.58 -0.94 -6.88
CA ILE A 181 18.75 -1.60 -6.30
C ILE A 181 19.43 -2.50 -7.33
N MET A 182 18.67 -3.30 -8.07
CA MET A 182 19.23 -4.17 -9.13
C MET A 182 19.91 -3.36 -10.24
N ASN A 183 19.33 -2.21 -10.61
CA ASN A 183 19.83 -1.38 -11.71
C ASN A 183 21.06 -0.55 -11.31
N ARG A 184 21.01 0.17 -10.17
CA ARG A 184 22.05 1.15 -9.76
C ARG A 184 22.69 0.90 -8.41
N GLY A 185 21.99 0.25 -7.47
CA GLY A 185 22.56 -0.17 -6.17
C GLY A 185 23.05 0.97 -5.25
N LEU A 186 22.38 2.12 -5.26
CA LEU A 186 22.73 3.27 -4.42
C LEU A 186 22.27 3.08 -2.97
N TRP A 187 23.02 3.59 -1.99
CA TRP A 187 22.67 3.54 -0.56
C TRP A 187 21.25 4.04 -0.25
N ARG A 188 20.86 5.15 -0.89
CA ARG A 188 19.51 5.71 -0.77
C ARG A 188 18.42 4.70 -1.13
N ASP A 189 18.65 3.86 -2.14
CA ASP A 189 17.64 2.89 -2.57
C ASP A 189 17.44 1.79 -1.54
N TYR A 190 18.52 1.33 -0.89
CA TYR A 190 18.45 0.37 0.23
C TYR A 190 17.75 0.97 1.44
N ALA A 191 18.11 2.20 1.82
CA ALA A 191 17.51 2.87 2.97
C ALA A 191 16.01 3.10 2.76
N ILE A 192 15.60 3.59 1.58
CA ILE A 192 14.19 3.82 1.28
C ILE A 192 13.43 2.50 1.13
N ALA A 193 13.97 1.49 0.43
CA ALA A 193 13.34 0.18 0.29
C ALA A 193 13.13 -0.48 1.66
N GLY A 194 14.15 -0.43 2.53
CA GLY A 194 14.08 -0.90 3.90
C GLY A 194 13.01 -0.18 4.70
N MET A 195 13.03 1.16 4.71
CA MET A 195 12.01 1.99 5.38
C MET A 195 10.59 1.63 4.90
N LEU A 196 10.37 1.51 3.59
CA LEU A 196 9.07 1.14 3.02
C LEU A 196 8.65 -0.28 3.42
N ALA A 197 9.58 -1.24 3.49
CA ALA A 197 9.30 -2.58 3.99
C ALA A 197 8.90 -2.57 5.48
N GLY A 198 9.55 -1.72 6.28
CA GLY A 198 9.19 -1.50 7.69
C GLY A 198 7.82 -0.84 7.86
N LEU A 199 7.47 0.15 7.02
CA LEU A 199 6.13 0.74 6.99
C LEU A 199 5.08 -0.26 6.51
N ALA A 200 5.40 -1.12 5.53
CA ALA A 200 4.52 -2.22 5.14
C ALA A 200 4.25 -3.16 6.33
N ALA A 201 5.31 -3.59 7.02
CA ALA A 201 5.18 -4.36 8.27
C ALA A 201 4.36 -3.60 9.33
N GLY A 202 4.50 -2.28 9.40
CA GLY A 202 3.75 -1.38 10.28
C GLY A 202 2.28 -1.21 9.95
N THR A 203 1.85 -1.57 8.73
CA THR A 203 0.43 -1.67 8.35
C THR A 203 -0.12 -3.08 8.55
N LYS A 204 0.63 -4.10 8.13
CA LYS A 204 0.25 -5.51 8.24
C LYS A 204 1.52 -6.34 8.41
N TYR A 205 1.63 -7.12 9.49
CA TYR A 205 2.88 -7.81 9.85
C TYR A 205 3.48 -8.64 8.70
N ASN A 206 2.64 -9.39 7.99
CA ASN A 206 3.07 -10.24 6.87
C ASN A 206 3.51 -9.44 5.63
N ALA A 207 3.04 -8.19 5.45
CA ALA A 207 3.49 -7.33 4.34
C ALA A 207 4.96 -6.94 4.50
N GLY A 208 5.51 -7.03 5.72
CA GLY A 208 6.95 -6.87 5.98
C GLY A 208 7.85 -7.86 5.23
N LEU A 209 7.30 -9.01 4.78
CA LEU A 209 8.04 -10.00 4.00
C LEU A 209 8.60 -9.45 2.67
N VAL A 210 8.11 -8.30 2.20
CA VAL A 210 8.71 -7.60 1.05
C VAL A 210 10.20 -7.28 1.26
N ILE A 211 10.69 -7.23 2.51
CA ILE A 211 12.13 -7.10 2.79
C ILE A 211 12.95 -8.22 2.13
N LEU A 212 12.38 -9.42 1.94
CA LEU A 212 13.06 -10.52 1.26
C LEU A 212 13.34 -10.18 -0.21
N ALA A 213 12.42 -9.49 -0.89
CA ALA A 213 12.63 -9.01 -2.26
C ALA A 213 13.72 -7.93 -2.30
N VAL A 214 13.75 -7.03 -1.31
CA VAL A 214 14.81 -6.01 -1.17
C VAL A 214 16.17 -6.68 -0.98
N LEU A 215 16.27 -7.69 -0.11
CA LEU A 215 17.51 -8.43 0.10
C LEU A 215 17.91 -9.25 -1.13
N ALA A 216 16.97 -9.94 -1.77
CA ALA A 216 17.22 -10.68 -3.00
C ALA A 216 17.73 -9.77 -4.13
N SER A 217 17.20 -8.54 -4.23
CA SER A 217 17.62 -7.56 -5.25
C SER A 217 19.11 -7.22 -5.17
N HIS A 218 19.69 -7.25 -3.96
CA HIS A 218 21.12 -7.08 -3.76
C HIS A 218 21.92 -8.21 -4.39
N PHE A 219 21.51 -9.46 -4.17
CA PHE A 219 22.22 -10.65 -4.64
C PHE A 219 22.01 -10.92 -6.14
N LEU A 220 20.87 -10.51 -6.69
CA LEU A 220 20.57 -10.63 -8.13
C LEU A 220 21.21 -9.53 -8.97
N ARG A 221 21.86 -8.53 -8.35
CA ARG A 221 22.52 -7.45 -9.06
C ARG A 221 23.75 -7.97 -9.81
N ARG A 222 23.86 -7.64 -11.10
CA ARG A 222 24.88 -8.18 -12.02
C ARG A 222 26.32 -7.70 -11.74
N ASN A 223 26.48 -6.56 -11.06
CA ASN A 223 27.77 -5.91 -10.75
C ASN A 223 27.89 -5.60 -9.25
N VAL A 224 27.86 -6.61 -8.40
CA VAL A 224 28.16 -6.43 -6.96
C VAL A 224 29.68 -6.37 -6.80
N GLU A 225 30.22 -5.15 -6.71
CA GLU A 225 31.61 -4.95 -6.26
C GLU A 225 31.79 -5.60 -4.87
N LYS A 226 32.94 -6.23 -4.65
CA LYS A 226 33.18 -7.12 -3.51
C LYS A 226 33.20 -6.38 -2.16
N ASP A 227 33.43 -5.07 -2.15
CA ASP A 227 33.57 -4.28 -0.91
C ASP A 227 32.23 -3.70 -0.44
N GLY A 228 31.87 -3.98 0.82
CA GLY A 228 30.65 -3.46 1.45
C GLY A 228 29.34 -4.17 1.10
N ARG A 229 29.42 -5.38 0.50
CA ARG A 229 28.28 -6.20 0.05
C ARG A 229 27.13 -6.25 1.07
N TRP A 230 27.45 -6.59 2.32
CA TRP A 230 26.44 -6.79 3.35
C TRP A 230 26.02 -5.49 4.06
N LEU A 231 26.85 -4.44 4.05
CA LEU A 231 26.53 -3.21 4.80
C LEU A 231 25.28 -2.51 4.27
N LYS A 232 25.07 -2.51 2.94
CA LYS A 232 23.86 -1.94 2.33
C LYS A 232 22.61 -2.74 2.69
N SER A 233 22.72 -4.06 2.72
CA SER A 233 21.64 -4.96 3.15
C SER A 233 21.32 -4.79 4.63
N ILE A 234 22.34 -4.67 5.49
CA ILE A 234 22.15 -4.34 6.91
C ILE A 234 21.48 -2.98 7.07
N ALA A 235 21.89 -1.96 6.29
CA ALA A 235 21.25 -0.66 6.32
C ALA A 235 19.76 -0.75 5.93
N ALA A 236 19.41 -1.55 4.92
CA ALA A 236 18.00 -1.79 4.57
C ALA A 236 17.22 -2.43 5.73
N VAL A 237 17.79 -3.48 6.37
CA VAL A 237 17.15 -4.13 7.53
C VAL A 237 17.02 -3.18 8.72
N ALA A 238 18.06 -2.39 9.00
CA ALA A 238 18.03 -1.40 10.07
C ALA A 238 16.97 -0.32 9.80
N CYS A 239 16.89 0.20 8.57
CA CYS A 239 15.83 1.13 8.19
C CYS A 239 14.43 0.50 8.28
N ALA A 240 14.27 -0.78 7.95
CA ALA A 240 13.01 -1.49 8.11
C ALA A 240 12.62 -1.62 9.58
N ALA A 241 13.54 -2.04 10.44
CA ALA A 241 13.30 -2.16 11.87
C ALA A 241 12.96 -0.81 12.51
N MET A 242 13.71 0.26 12.18
CA MET A 242 13.43 1.61 12.66
C MET A 242 12.06 2.10 12.19
N ALA A 243 11.72 1.93 10.92
CA ALA A 243 10.43 2.35 10.38
C ALA A 243 9.27 1.59 11.02
N PHE A 244 9.42 0.28 11.24
CA PHE A 244 8.43 -0.52 11.96
C PHE A 244 8.23 0.00 13.39
N VAL A 245 9.31 0.21 14.15
CA VAL A 245 9.25 0.72 15.53
C VAL A 245 8.61 2.10 15.58
N VAL A 246 8.97 3.01 14.67
CA VAL A 246 8.35 4.36 14.60
C VAL A 246 6.87 4.26 14.28
N SER A 247 6.49 3.35 13.39
CA SER A 247 5.09 3.15 12.98
C SER A 247 4.24 2.36 13.97
N THR A 248 4.89 1.62 14.87
CA THR A 248 4.28 0.74 15.89
C THR A 248 5.10 0.84 17.18
N PRO A 249 5.14 2.01 17.84
CA PRO A 249 5.98 2.23 19.02
C PRO A 249 5.57 1.36 20.21
N GLY A 250 4.31 0.91 20.25
CA GLY A 250 3.82 -0.05 21.24
C GLY A 250 4.57 -1.40 21.23
N SER A 251 5.23 -1.75 20.12
CA SER A 251 6.13 -2.92 20.09
C SER A 251 7.28 -2.84 21.10
N LEU A 252 7.68 -1.62 21.51
CA LEU A 252 8.68 -1.39 22.55
C LEU A 252 8.02 -0.88 23.85
N LEU A 253 7.15 0.13 23.73
CA LEU A 253 6.57 0.82 24.90
C LEU A 253 5.52 -0.01 25.64
N ARG A 254 4.92 -1.00 24.97
CA ARG A 254 3.85 -1.86 25.47
C ARG A 254 4.15 -3.33 25.11
N TYR A 255 5.41 -3.73 25.26
CA TYR A 255 5.91 -5.02 24.75
C TYR A 255 5.07 -6.23 25.16
N GLU A 256 4.64 -6.33 26.42
CA GLU A 256 3.83 -7.48 26.87
C GLU A 256 2.46 -7.55 26.17
N ALA A 257 1.75 -6.41 26.07
CA ALA A 257 0.47 -6.36 25.35
C ALA A 257 0.65 -6.64 23.85
N PHE A 258 1.69 -6.04 23.24
CA PHE A 258 2.05 -6.31 21.85
C PHE A 258 2.36 -7.79 21.61
N ARG A 259 3.18 -8.40 22.46
CA ARG A 259 3.60 -9.80 22.32
C ARG A 259 2.43 -10.74 22.46
N THR A 260 1.54 -10.52 23.42
CA THR A 260 0.35 -11.35 23.61
C THR A 260 -0.55 -11.33 22.37
N ASP A 261 -0.90 -10.14 21.88
CA ASP A 261 -1.77 -10.01 20.70
C ASP A 261 -1.09 -10.55 19.43
N PHE A 262 0.20 -10.27 19.24
CA PHE A 262 0.97 -10.76 18.11
C PHE A 262 1.03 -12.30 18.09
N LEU A 263 1.32 -12.94 19.22
CA LEU A 263 1.36 -14.40 19.32
C LEU A 263 -0.03 -15.03 19.15
N SER A 264 -1.07 -14.37 19.66
CA SER A 264 -2.46 -14.77 19.43
C SER A 264 -2.79 -14.76 17.93
N GLU A 265 -2.41 -13.69 17.22
CA GLU A 265 -2.65 -13.58 15.79
C GLU A 265 -1.82 -14.60 14.98
N VAL A 266 -0.56 -14.86 15.35
CA VAL A 266 0.24 -15.92 14.73
C VAL A 266 -0.42 -17.29 14.91
N SER A 267 -0.93 -17.58 16.11
CA SER A 267 -1.66 -18.82 16.38
C SER A 267 -2.94 -18.89 15.55
N HIS A 268 -3.74 -17.83 15.53
CA HIS A 268 -5.00 -17.73 14.77
C HIS A 268 -4.79 -17.95 13.27
N VAL A 269 -3.77 -17.34 12.67
CA VAL A 269 -3.46 -17.54 11.25
C VAL A 269 -2.98 -18.96 10.97
N SER A 270 -2.30 -19.61 11.92
CA SER A 270 -1.83 -21.00 11.77
C SER A 270 -2.93 -22.06 11.86
N THR A 271 -3.99 -21.79 12.62
CA THR A 271 -5.14 -22.69 12.79
C THR A 271 -6.22 -22.47 11.72
N GLY A 272 -6.15 -21.35 11.00
CA GLY A 272 -7.09 -20.99 9.94
C GLY A 272 -8.40 -20.38 10.46
N HIS A 273 -9.28 -19.95 9.55
CA HIS A 273 -10.55 -19.29 9.89
C HIS A 273 -11.70 -20.31 10.04
N GLY A 274 -11.46 -21.39 10.81
CA GLY A 274 -12.42 -22.46 11.02
C GLY A 274 -12.91 -23.08 9.70
N LEU A 275 -14.23 -23.16 9.52
CA LEU A 275 -14.85 -23.78 8.35
C LEU A 275 -14.85 -22.89 7.09
N VAL A 276 -14.48 -21.61 7.19
CA VAL A 276 -14.54 -20.66 6.06
C VAL A 276 -13.68 -21.12 4.88
N PHE A 277 -12.56 -21.79 5.17
CA PHE A 277 -11.65 -22.35 4.16
C PHE A 277 -11.56 -23.88 4.22
N ALA A 278 -12.54 -24.54 4.83
CA ALA A 278 -12.57 -25.99 4.85
C ALA A 278 -12.71 -26.53 3.41
N GLY A 279 -11.82 -27.45 3.02
CA GLY A 279 -11.84 -28.07 1.71
C GLY A 279 -11.22 -27.25 0.56
N THR A 280 -10.65 -26.07 0.81
CA THR A 280 -10.02 -25.25 -0.25
C THR A 280 -8.61 -25.69 -0.65
N GLY A 281 -8.02 -26.65 0.07
CA GLY A 281 -6.67 -27.16 -0.19
C GLY A 281 -5.57 -26.18 0.24
N ASN A 282 -4.43 -26.19 -0.45
CA ASN A 282 -3.31 -25.30 -0.14
C ASN A 282 -3.67 -23.84 -0.43
N GLY A 283 -3.62 -22.97 0.60
CA GLY A 283 -4.02 -21.57 0.49
C GLY A 283 -3.22 -20.75 -0.52
N ILE A 284 -1.94 -21.05 -0.77
CA ILE A 284 -1.15 -20.37 -1.79
C ILE A 284 -1.71 -20.70 -3.18
N VAL A 285 -1.89 -22.00 -3.46
CA VAL A 285 -2.44 -22.46 -4.74
C VAL A 285 -3.85 -21.91 -4.94
N TYR A 286 -4.70 -21.97 -3.91
CA TYR A 286 -6.06 -21.45 -3.96
C TYR A 286 -6.08 -19.95 -4.28
N ASN A 287 -5.22 -19.14 -3.66
CA ASN A 287 -5.16 -17.71 -3.96
C ASN A 287 -4.68 -17.43 -5.39
N PHE A 288 -3.69 -18.20 -5.89
CA PHE A 288 -3.21 -18.03 -7.25
C PHE A 288 -4.23 -18.43 -8.32
N VAL A 289 -4.93 -19.54 -8.12
CA VAL A 289 -5.85 -20.11 -9.12
C VAL A 289 -7.25 -19.49 -9.04
N SER A 290 -7.72 -19.18 -7.83
CA SER A 290 -9.09 -18.70 -7.60
C SER A 290 -9.12 -17.21 -7.27
N SER A 291 -8.48 -16.78 -6.18
CA SER A 291 -8.62 -15.40 -5.68
C SER A 291 -8.11 -14.36 -6.66
N LEU A 292 -6.96 -14.59 -7.32
CA LEU A 292 -6.41 -13.66 -8.31
C LEU A 292 -7.26 -13.58 -9.58
N TRP A 293 -7.85 -14.70 -10.01
CA TRP A 293 -8.71 -14.73 -11.19
C TRP A 293 -9.91 -13.78 -11.03
N TYR A 294 -10.62 -13.89 -9.90
CA TYR A 294 -11.71 -12.98 -9.59
C TYR A 294 -11.22 -11.58 -9.21
N GLY A 295 -10.03 -11.49 -8.61
CA GLY A 295 -9.51 -10.26 -8.06
C GLY A 295 -8.90 -9.28 -9.08
N LEU A 296 -8.32 -9.78 -10.16
CA LEU A 296 -7.88 -8.99 -11.31
C LEU A 296 -8.96 -8.91 -12.39
N GLY A 297 -9.89 -9.88 -12.39
CA GLY A 297 -10.90 -10.07 -13.41
C GLY A 297 -10.39 -10.93 -14.58
N PRO A 298 -11.29 -11.58 -15.34
CA PRO A 298 -10.92 -12.56 -16.36
C PRO A 298 -10.00 -12.01 -17.46
N ALA A 299 -10.11 -10.71 -17.76
CA ALA A 299 -9.32 -10.06 -18.81
C ALA A 299 -7.88 -9.71 -18.39
N LEU A 300 -7.56 -9.77 -17.10
CA LEU A 300 -6.25 -9.40 -16.55
C LEU A 300 -5.51 -10.58 -15.89
N ALA A 301 -6.17 -11.75 -15.80
CA ALA A 301 -5.63 -12.97 -15.18
C ALA A 301 -5.15 -14.03 -16.19
N VAL A 302 -5.37 -13.81 -17.50
CA VAL A 302 -4.96 -14.68 -18.64
C VAL A 302 -3.79 -14.05 -19.36
#